data_AF-A0A956BGB5-F1
#
_entry.id   AF-A0A956BGB5-F1
#
_cell.length_a   1.000
_cell.length_b   1.000
_cell.length_c   1.000
_cell.angle_alpha   90.00
_cell.angle_beta   90.00
_cell.angle_gamma   90.00
#
_symmetry.space_group_name_H-M   'P 1'
#
loop_
_entity.id
_entity.type
_entity.pdbx_description
1 polymer ?
#
loop_
_entity_poly.entity_id
_entity_poly.type
_entity_poly.pdbx_seq_one_letter_code
_entity_poly.pdbx_strand_id
1 'polypeptide(L)'
;VSDLQQAVSFEVSGLTGSYTLLAAIGIETEFAGGTLKIDQDALREAIATDPGALTNLFATADLGVVDRVNEVIDRYTESKTGIFEVRKDSLNQRIDTLQDRIDSGERRLDSYEQRLVRQFTALETLMVELQGSSFF
;
A
#
# COMPACT_ATOMS: atom_id res chain seq x y z
N VAL A 1 -3.40 -9.58 1.27
CA VAL A 1 -3.70 -10.96 0.81
C VAL A 1 -4.05 -11.85 1.99
N SER A 2 -3.28 -11.86 3.08
CA SER A 2 -3.60 -12.67 4.27
C SER A 2 -5.01 -12.39 4.83
N ASP A 3 -5.43 -11.14 4.96
CA ASP A 3 -6.75 -10.79 5.52
C ASP A 3 -7.93 -11.31 4.67
N LEU A 4 -7.85 -11.17 3.34
CA LEU A 4 -8.88 -11.70 2.43
C LEU A 4 -8.93 -13.23 2.45
N GLN A 5 -7.76 -13.88 2.47
CA GLN A 5 -7.67 -15.33 2.59
C GLN A 5 -8.24 -15.82 3.93
N GLN A 6 -7.98 -15.10 5.01
CA GLN A 6 -8.56 -15.40 6.33
C GLN A 6 -10.09 -15.24 6.32
N ALA A 7 -10.61 -14.16 5.69
CA ALA A 7 -12.05 -13.91 5.62
C ALA A 7 -12.84 -15.05 4.96
N VAL A 8 -12.25 -15.74 3.99
CA VAL A 8 -12.87 -16.85 3.24
C VAL A 8 -12.54 -18.25 3.79
N SER A 9 -11.50 -18.39 4.62
CA SER A 9 -11.03 -19.70 5.10
C SER A 9 -11.54 -20.08 6.50
N PHE A 10 -12.06 -19.12 7.26
CA PHE A 10 -12.52 -19.36 8.63
C PHE A 10 -14.03 -19.62 8.73
N GLU A 11 -14.39 -20.35 9.77
CA GLU A 11 -15.79 -20.65 10.10
C GLU A 11 -16.61 -19.38 10.33
N VAL A 12 -17.85 -19.40 9.84
CA VAL A 12 -18.85 -18.39 10.12
C VAL A 12 -19.42 -18.63 11.51
N SER A 13 -19.19 -17.68 12.41
CA SER A 13 -19.61 -17.77 13.81
C SER A 13 -21.12 -17.80 13.91
N GLY A 14 -21.65 -18.58 14.86
CA GLY A 14 -23.09 -18.70 15.09
C GLY A 14 -23.80 -19.67 14.16
N LEU A 15 -23.11 -20.25 13.16
CA LEU A 15 -23.66 -21.36 12.39
C LEU A 15 -23.48 -22.69 13.13
N THR A 16 -24.49 -23.54 12.99
CA THR A 16 -24.50 -24.91 13.53
C THR A 16 -24.81 -25.88 12.40
N GLY A 17 -24.15 -27.03 12.36
CA GLY A 17 -24.36 -28.06 11.33
C GLY A 17 -23.13 -28.29 10.47
N SER A 18 -23.32 -28.86 9.27
CA SER A 18 -22.22 -29.30 8.39
C SER A 18 -21.62 -28.20 7.53
N TYR A 19 -22.34 -27.11 7.28
CA TYR A 19 -21.90 -26.01 6.40
C TYR A 19 -21.60 -24.74 7.21
N THR A 20 -20.47 -24.75 7.91
CA THR A 20 -19.99 -23.60 8.71
C THR A 20 -18.85 -22.83 8.05
N LEU A 21 -18.21 -23.37 7.01
CA LEU A 21 -17.11 -22.73 6.27
C LEU A 21 -17.15 -23.09 4.77
N LEU A 22 -16.46 -22.30 3.93
CA LEU A 22 -16.48 -22.48 2.47
C LEU A 22 -15.96 -23.84 1.99
N ALA A 23 -14.94 -24.40 2.63
CA ALA A 23 -14.43 -25.72 2.24
C ALA A 23 -15.46 -26.84 2.47
N ALA A 24 -16.40 -26.67 3.41
CA ALA A 24 -17.48 -27.63 3.62
C ALA A 24 -18.50 -27.69 2.47
N ILE A 25 -18.51 -26.69 1.59
CA ILE A 25 -19.33 -26.65 0.38
C ILE A 25 -18.50 -26.78 -0.91
N GLY A 26 -17.26 -27.26 -0.79
CA GLY A 26 -16.37 -27.48 -1.94
C GLY A 26 -15.65 -26.24 -2.46
N ILE A 27 -15.59 -25.15 -1.69
CA ILE A 27 -14.86 -23.93 -2.05
C ILE A 27 -13.61 -23.82 -1.17
N GLU A 28 -12.44 -24.10 -1.74
CA GLU A 28 -11.16 -24.11 -1.04
C GLU A 28 -10.29 -22.92 -1.48
N THR A 29 -9.43 -22.45 -0.57
CA THR A 29 -8.42 -21.45 -0.92
C THR A 29 -7.07 -22.12 -1.16
N GLU A 30 -6.47 -21.87 -2.31
CA GLU A 30 -5.11 -22.30 -2.60
C GLU A 30 -4.12 -21.45 -1.80
N PHE A 31 -3.40 -22.07 -0.86
CA PHE A 31 -2.49 -21.34 0.04
C PHE A 31 -1.31 -20.65 -0.66
N ALA A 32 -0.85 -21.17 -1.79
CA ALA A 32 0.28 -20.61 -2.53
C ALA A 32 -0.12 -19.43 -3.43
N GLY A 33 -1.31 -19.52 -4.05
CA GLY A 33 -1.78 -18.55 -5.06
C GLY A 33 -2.85 -17.58 -4.56
N GLY A 34 -3.48 -17.85 -3.42
CA GLY A 34 -4.63 -17.09 -2.92
C GLY A 34 -5.87 -17.23 -3.81
N THR A 35 -5.89 -18.20 -4.73
CA THR A 35 -7.01 -18.44 -5.63
C THR A 35 -8.08 -19.28 -4.93
N LEU A 36 -9.33 -19.15 -5.37
CA LEU A 36 -10.40 -20.03 -4.94
C LEU A 36 -10.54 -21.19 -5.94
N LYS A 37 -10.44 -22.41 -5.43
CA LYS A 37 -10.73 -23.64 -6.16
C LYS A 37 -12.14 -24.10 -5.80
N ILE A 38 -12.96 -24.35 -6.81
CA ILE A 38 -14.35 -24.75 -6.64
C ILE A 38 -14.53 -26.18 -7.16
N ASP A 39 -14.91 -27.08 -6.25
CA ASP A 39 -15.49 -28.38 -6.60
C ASP A 39 -16.97 -28.18 -6.93
N GLN A 40 -17.30 -28.25 -8.22
CA GLN A 40 -18.66 -28.00 -8.70
C GLN A 40 -19.65 -29.07 -8.26
N ASP A 41 -19.21 -30.31 -8.08
CA ASP A 41 -20.10 -31.41 -7.71
C ASP A 41 -20.43 -31.33 -6.22
N ALA A 42 -19.42 -31.08 -5.37
CA ALA A 42 -19.63 -30.84 -3.94
C ALA A 42 -20.52 -29.60 -3.70
N LEU A 43 -20.29 -28.51 -4.45
CA LEU A 43 -21.13 -27.31 -4.34
C LEU A 43 -22.58 -27.59 -4.75
N ARG A 44 -22.81 -28.34 -5.84
CA ARG A 44 -24.16 -28.71 -6.28
C ARG A 44 -24.87 -29.61 -5.27
N GLU A 45 -24.15 -30.56 -4.68
CA GLU A 45 -24.68 -31.42 -3.62
C GLU A 45 -25.06 -30.61 -2.38
N ALA A 46 -24.21 -29.66 -1.97
CA ALA A 46 -24.49 -28.79 -0.83
C ALA A 46 -25.73 -27.90 -1.08
N ILE A 47 -25.87 -27.34 -2.29
CA ILE A 47 -27.05 -26.58 -2.71
C ILE A 47 -28.31 -27.47 -2.66
N ALA A 48 -28.23 -28.71 -3.15
CA ALA A 48 -29.37 -29.61 -3.17
C ALA A 48 -29.77 -30.09 -1.76
N THR A 49 -28.80 -30.23 -0.86
CA THR A 49 -28.99 -30.77 0.48
C THR A 49 -29.58 -29.73 1.44
N ASP A 50 -28.98 -28.53 1.51
CA ASP A 50 -29.46 -27.47 2.40
C ASP A 50 -29.17 -26.05 1.85
N PRO A 51 -30.06 -25.52 0.99
CA PRO A 51 -29.95 -24.16 0.48
C PRO A 51 -29.98 -23.08 1.59
N GLY A 52 -30.65 -23.37 2.71
CA GLY A 52 -30.79 -22.43 3.83
C GLY A 52 -29.46 -22.24 4.55
N ALA A 53 -28.74 -23.34 4.80
CA ALA A 53 -27.40 -23.29 5.38
C ALA A 53 -26.40 -22.53 4.50
N LEU A 54 -26.48 -22.66 3.16
CA LEU A 54 -25.64 -21.86 2.25
C LEU A 54 -25.98 -20.38 2.32
N THR A 55 -27.27 -20.05 2.38
CA THR A 55 -27.71 -18.65 2.55
C THR A 55 -27.14 -18.08 3.84
N ASN A 56 -27.18 -18.84 4.93
CA ASN A 56 -26.59 -18.42 6.20
C ASN A 56 -25.05 -18.30 6.09
N LEU A 57 -24.36 -19.23 5.42
CA LEU A 57 -22.92 -19.17 5.23
C LEU A 57 -22.47 -17.90 4.50
N PHE A 58 -23.15 -17.52 3.42
CA PHE A 58 -22.76 -16.35 2.63
C PHE A 58 -23.32 -15.03 3.18
N ALA A 59 -24.56 -15.03 3.67
CA ALA A 59 -25.37 -13.83 3.87
C ALA A 59 -25.89 -13.66 5.32
N THR A 60 -25.35 -14.39 6.30
CA THR A 60 -25.58 -14.01 7.71
C THR A 60 -25.05 -12.60 7.92
N ALA A 61 -25.89 -11.70 8.42
CA ALA A 61 -25.51 -10.31 8.67
C ALA A 61 -24.26 -10.23 9.58
N ASP A 62 -23.32 -9.36 9.20
CA ASP A 62 -22.06 -9.05 9.90
C ASP A 62 -21.05 -10.20 9.98
N LEU A 63 -21.49 -11.45 9.81
CA LEU A 63 -20.70 -12.65 10.05
C LEU A 63 -20.52 -13.50 8.79
N GLY A 64 -21.37 -13.35 7.79
CA GLY A 64 -21.33 -14.09 6.55
C GLY A 64 -20.05 -13.83 5.77
N VAL A 65 -19.69 -14.77 4.89
CA VAL A 65 -18.47 -14.66 4.08
C VAL A 65 -18.44 -13.38 3.25
N VAL A 66 -19.59 -12.95 2.71
CA VAL A 66 -19.68 -11.73 1.88
C VAL A 66 -19.37 -10.49 2.71
N ASP A 67 -19.98 -10.34 3.88
CA ASP A 67 -19.78 -9.18 4.74
C ASP A 67 -18.34 -9.09 5.23
N ARG A 68 -17.72 -10.23 5.62
CA ARG A 68 -16.30 -10.28 6.00
C ARG A 68 -15.37 -9.85 4.88
N VAL A 69 -15.63 -10.32 3.65
CA VAL A 69 -14.84 -9.92 2.48
C VAL A 69 -15.00 -8.43 2.21
N ASN A 70 -16.22 -7.90 2.26
CA ASN A 70 -16.49 -6.48 2.10
C ASN A 70 -15.79 -5.65 3.19
N GLU A 71 -15.83 -6.06 4.45
CA GLU A 71 -15.15 -5.37 5.54
C GLU A 71 -13.63 -5.27 5.29
N VAL A 72 -13.02 -6.36 4.83
CA VAL A 72 -11.60 -6.34 4.46
C VAL A 72 -11.35 -5.42 3.26
N ILE A 73 -12.21 -5.44 2.24
CA ILE A 73 -12.08 -4.52 1.09
C ILE A 73 -12.16 -3.06 1.57
N ASP A 74 -13.22 -2.71 2.30
CA ASP A 74 -13.48 -1.36 2.77
C ASP A 74 -12.34 -0.83 3.66
N ARG A 75 -11.82 -1.66 4.57
CA ARG A 75 -10.68 -1.28 5.42
C ARG A 75 -9.45 -0.84 4.62
N TYR A 76 -9.25 -1.40 3.43
CA TYR A 76 -8.14 -1.05 2.56
C TYR A 76 -8.47 0.09 1.59
N THR A 77 -9.70 0.11 1.05
CA THR A 77 -10.09 0.99 -0.06
C THR A 77 -10.91 2.21 0.36
N GLU A 78 -11.31 2.34 1.62
CA GLU A 78 -12.08 3.49 2.08
C GLU A 78 -11.31 4.79 1.82
N SER A 79 -12.01 5.76 1.24
CA SER A 79 -11.41 6.89 0.54
C SER A 79 -10.65 7.89 1.41
N LYS A 80 -10.86 7.90 2.73
CA LYS A 80 -10.29 8.91 3.63
C LYS A 80 -9.38 8.33 4.72
N THR A 81 -9.72 7.15 5.21
CA THR A 81 -9.08 6.48 6.34
C THR A 81 -8.63 5.05 6.00
N GLY A 82 -8.96 4.56 4.81
CA GLY A 82 -8.49 3.28 4.31
C GLY A 82 -6.97 3.22 4.24
N ILE A 83 -6.44 2.02 4.42
CA ILE A 83 -4.99 1.78 4.50
C ILE A 83 -4.24 2.32 3.27
N PHE A 84 -4.84 2.20 2.07
CA PHE A 84 -4.21 2.72 0.85
C PHE A 84 -4.12 4.24 0.82
N GLU A 85 -5.16 4.95 1.27
CA GLU A 85 -5.13 6.42 1.30
C GLU A 85 -4.11 6.91 2.33
N VAL A 86 -4.12 6.34 3.55
CA VAL A 86 -3.14 6.69 4.60
C VAL A 86 -1.71 6.48 4.11
N ARG A 87 -1.45 5.40 3.39
CA ARG A 87 -0.12 5.12 2.84
C ARG A 87 0.25 6.10 1.74
N LYS A 88 -0.69 6.45 0.87
CA LYS A 88 -0.51 7.45 -0.19
C LYS A 88 -0.19 8.82 0.40
N ASP A 89 -0.92 9.26 1.42
CA ASP A 89 -0.65 10.51 2.12
C ASP A 89 0.73 10.54 2.74
N SER A 90 1.15 9.47 3.41
CA SER A 90 2.50 9.39 3.97
C SER A 90 3.59 9.46 2.89
N LEU A 91 3.36 8.83 1.73
CA LEU A 91 4.28 8.91 0.61
C LEU A 91 4.35 10.33 0.03
N ASN A 92 3.22 11.02 -0.10
CA ASN A 92 3.18 12.42 -0.55
C ASN A 92 3.94 13.34 0.41
N GLN A 93 3.74 13.19 1.73
CA GLN A 93 4.50 13.96 2.73
C GLN A 93 6.02 13.71 2.65
N ARG A 94 6.43 12.47 2.33
CA ARG A 94 7.84 12.14 2.11
C ARG A 94 8.37 12.80 0.84
N ILE A 95 7.58 12.83 -0.23
CA ILE A 95 7.92 13.52 -1.47
C ILE A 95 8.12 15.02 -1.19
N ASP A 96 7.18 15.67 -0.50
CA ASP A 96 7.26 17.09 -0.15
C ASP A 96 8.52 17.40 0.67
N THR A 97 8.80 16.58 1.69
CA THR A 97 10.01 16.72 2.51
C THR A 97 11.30 16.57 1.70
N LEU A 98 11.29 15.68 0.70
CA LEU A 98 12.44 15.50 -0.19
C LEU A 98 12.60 16.70 -1.12
N GLN A 99 11.51 17.28 -1.62
CA GLN A 99 11.53 18.50 -2.43
C GLN A 99 12.13 19.67 -1.64
N ASP A 100 11.69 19.90 -0.40
CA ASP A 100 12.25 20.96 0.46
C ASP A 100 13.77 20.82 0.70
N ARG A 101 14.24 19.56 0.79
CA ARG A 101 15.67 19.26 0.95
C ARG A 101 16.45 19.53 -0.34
N ILE A 102 15.86 19.23 -1.50
CA ILE A 102 16.44 19.53 -2.81
C ILE A 102 16.59 21.05 -2.95
N ASP A 103 15.51 21.81 -2.76
CA ASP A 103 15.51 23.29 -2.88
C ASP A 103 16.55 23.93 -1.93
N SER A 104 16.69 23.39 -0.72
CA SER A 104 17.69 23.85 0.24
C SER A 104 19.12 23.48 -0.16
N GLY A 105 19.31 22.35 -0.83
CA GLY A 105 20.58 21.94 -1.44
C GLY A 105 20.97 22.85 -2.60
N GLU A 106 20.04 23.15 -3.50
CA GLU A 106 20.25 24.06 -4.65
C GLU A 106 20.69 25.44 -4.18
N ARG A 107 19.98 26.05 -3.23
CA ARG A 107 20.39 27.36 -2.65
C ARG A 107 21.80 27.36 -2.06
N ARG A 108 22.25 26.23 -1.50
CA ARG A 108 23.62 26.09 -0.96
C ARG A 108 24.65 26.01 -2.08
N LEU A 109 24.34 25.30 -3.17
CA LEU A 109 25.20 25.22 -4.35
C LEU A 109 25.33 26.58 -5.01
N ASP A 110 24.25 27.34 -5.18
CA ASP A 110 24.28 28.70 -5.73
C ASP A 110 25.17 29.63 -4.89
N SER A 111 25.00 29.59 -3.56
CA SER A 111 25.81 30.38 -2.63
C SER A 111 27.29 29.99 -2.66
N TYR A 112 27.57 28.70 -2.87
CA TYR A 112 28.90 28.16 -3.00
C TYR A 112 29.56 28.64 -4.31
N GLU A 113 28.83 28.57 -5.42
CA GLU A 113 29.27 29.06 -6.73
C GLU A 113 29.59 30.56 -6.68
N GLN A 114 28.67 31.39 -6.18
CA GLN A 114 28.89 32.83 -6.04
C GLN A 114 30.11 33.17 -5.17
N ARG A 115 30.42 32.33 -4.18
CA ARG A 115 31.62 32.50 -3.36
C ARG A 115 32.87 32.15 -4.15
N LEU A 116 32.86 31.04 -4.89
CA LEU A 116 33.97 30.65 -5.75
C LEU A 116 34.26 31.70 -6.82
N VAL A 117 33.23 32.23 -7.49
CA VAL A 117 33.37 33.31 -8.48
C VAL A 117 34.07 34.52 -7.86
N ARG A 118 33.60 34.99 -6.68
CA ARG A 118 34.22 36.12 -5.97
C ARG A 118 35.69 35.85 -5.60
N GLN A 119 36.00 34.64 -5.12
CA GLN A 119 37.37 34.26 -4.78
C GLN A 119 38.27 34.23 -6.02
N PHE A 120 37.77 33.70 -7.14
CA PHE A 120 38.52 33.63 -8.38
C PHE A 120 38.81 35.03 -8.94
N THR A 121 37.81 35.92 -8.99
CA THR A 121 38.01 37.32 -9.42
C THR A 121 39.00 38.07 -8.53
N ALA A 122 38.97 37.83 -7.21
CA ALA A 122 39.93 38.43 -6.29
C ALA A 122 41.37 37.92 -6.54
N LEU A 123 41.52 36.61 -6.81
CA LEU A 123 42.81 36.01 -7.16
C LEU A 123 43.35 36.54 -8.50
N GLU A 124 42.50 36.73 -9.50
CA GLU A 124 42.87 37.34 -10.78
C GLU A 124 43.36 38.78 -10.59
N THR A 125 42.63 39.58 -9.80
CA THR A 125 43.02 40.97 -9.51
C THR A 125 44.37 41.04 -8.81
N LEU A 126 44.59 40.19 -7.79
CA LEU A 126 45.86 40.10 -7.08
C LEU A 126 47.02 39.69 -8.01
N MET A 127 46.79 38.75 -8.92
CA MET A 127 47.82 38.36 -9.90
C MET A 127 48.19 39.52 -10.85
N VAL A 128 47.20 40.29 -11.31
CA VAL A 128 47.45 41.47 -12.16
C VAL A 128 48.27 42.53 -11.41
N GLU A 129 47.93 42.81 -10.14
CA GLU A 129 48.70 43.73 -9.30
C GLU A 129 50.14 43.26 -9.10
N LEU A 130 50.34 41.96 -8.79
CA LEU A 130 51.67 41.37 -8.62
C LEU A 130 52.51 41.43 -9.90
N GLN A 131 51.93 41.12 -11.06
CA GLN A 131 52.61 41.23 -12.35
C GLN A 131 52.97 42.68 -12.67
N GLY A 132 52.07 43.65 -12.42
CA GLY A 132 52.35 45.07 -12.62
C GLY A 132 53.46 45.62 -11.72
N SER A 133 53.57 45.10 -10.49
CA SER A 133 54.66 45.45 -9.57
C SER A 133 56.02 44.84 -9.92
N SER A 134 56.07 43.77 -10.73
CA SER A 134 57.32 43.13 -11.16
C SER A 134 58.04 43.86 -12.32
N PHE A 135 57.44 44.91 -12.89
CA PHE A 135 58.02 45.71 -13.98
C PHE A 135 58.63 47.05 -13.51
N PHE A 136 58.71 47.28 -12.19
CA PHE A 136 59.46 48.37 -11.55
C PHE A 136 60.62 47.79 -10.74
#